data_AF-A0A966M9D2-F1
#
_entry.id   AF-A0A966M9D2-F1
#
_cell.length_a   1.000
_cell.length_b   1.000
_cell.length_c   1.000
_cell.angle_alpha   90.00
_cell.angle_beta   90.00
_cell.angle_gamma   90.00
#
_symmetry.space_group_name_H-M   'P 1'
#
loop_
_entity.id
_entity.type
_entity.pdbx_description
1 polymer ?
#
loop_
_entity_poly.entity_id
_entity_poly.type
_entity_poly.pdbx_seq_one_letter_code
_entity_poly.pdbx_strand_id
1 'polypeptide(L)'
;MNVSILDKVWPWRLFITKSDAMRPMIFAGDLLVVRRAARDGLGYEAGDVIVYDSSHEKPSASVRRICTVLHPSDGTTHYVVRRDDDGLAVDSIVESSRVIGEVEARLVNVGRVVGGSVGRSKRSLSRLEPAPNTRQTALPGGWSNVD
;
A
#
# COMPACT_ATOMS: atom_id res chain seq x y z
N MET A 1 19.59 18.65 -24.48
CA MET A 1 19.53 17.21 -24.19
C MET A 1 18.21 16.72 -24.74
N ASN A 2 18.22 16.07 -25.91
CA ASN A 2 17.00 15.60 -26.56
C ASN A 2 16.66 14.22 -26.00
N VAL A 3 15.48 14.11 -25.37
CA VAL A 3 14.89 12.83 -24.98
C VAL A 3 13.77 12.56 -25.98
N SER A 4 14.01 11.61 -26.89
CA SER A 4 12.97 11.11 -27.78
C SER A 4 12.15 10.07 -27.02
N ILE A 5 10.85 10.33 -26.81
CA ILE A 5 9.93 9.33 -26.28
C ILE A 5 9.61 8.39 -27.45
N LEU A 6 10.17 7.17 -27.40
CA LEU A 6 9.70 6.08 -28.24
C LEU A 6 8.29 5.70 -27.76
N ASP A 7 7.33 5.67 -28.68
CA ASP A 7 6.06 4.96 -28.53
C ASP A 7 6.32 3.50 -28.11
N LYS A 8 6.36 3.23 -26.80
CA LYS A 8 6.40 1.88 -26.25
C LYS A 8 5.54 1.86 -25.00
N VAL A 9 4.42 1.15 -25.09
CA VAL A 9 3.55 0.71 -24.01
C VAL A 9 4.36 0.52 -22.73
N TRP A 10 4.18 1.43 -21.78
CA TRP A 10 4.97 1.48 -20.56
C TRP A 10 4.83 0.12 -19.84
N PRO A 11 5.92 -0.59 -19.50
CA PRO A 11 5.86 -1.95 -18.99
C PRO A 11 5.44 -2.01 -17.51
N TRP A 12 4.93 -0.91 -16.97
CA TRP A 12 4.72 -0.68 -15.55
C TRP A 12 3.26 -0.42 -15.27
N ARG A 13 2.75 -1.01 -14.18
CA ARG A 13 1.42 -0.74 -13.64
C ARG A 13 1.55 -0.29 -12.19
N LEU A 14 0.63 0.56 -11.77
CA LEU A 14 0.57 1.09 -10.41
C LEU A 14 -0.61 0.47 -9.66
N PHE A 15 -0.37 0.01 -8.44
CA PHE A 15 -1.40 -0.56 -7.56
C PHE A 15 -1.34 0.08 -6.19
N ILE A 16 -2.49 0.48 -5.64
CA ILE A 16 -2.60 0.88 -4.24
C ILE A 16 -3.06 -0.32 -3.42
N THR A 17 -2.29 -0.68 -2.40
CA THR A 17 -2.62 -1.80 -1.51
C THR A 17 -3.78 -1.43 -0.59
N LYS A 18 -4.70 -2.37 -0.38
CA LYS A 18 -5.90 -2.17 0.46
C LYS A 18 -5.91 -3.02 1.72
N SER A 19 -4.91 -3.88 1.90
CA SER A 19 -4.80 -4.78 3.05
C SER A 19 -3.35 -4.92 3.49
N ASP A 20 -3.18 -5.42 4.71
CA ASP A 20 -1.90 -5.64 5.37
C ASP A 20 -1.36 -7.07 5.22
N ALA A 21 -1.86 -7.81 4.23
CA ALA A 21 -1.53 -9.22 3.99
C ALA A 21 -0.05 -9.51 3.69
N MET A 22 0.74 -8.46 3.45
CA MET A 22 2.15 -8.55 3.08
C MET A 22 3.06 -7.86 4.11
N ARG A 23 2.55 -7.67 5.34
CA ARG A 23 3.37 -7.19 6.46
C ARG A 23 4.49 -8.19 6.77
N PRO A 24 5.68 -7.72 7.21
CA PRO A 24 6.01 -6.32 7.52
C PRO A 24 6.54 -5.52 6.32
N MET A 25 6.58 -6.10 5.12
CA MET A 25 7.26 -5.49 3.96
C MET A 25 6.37 -4.58 3.13
N ILE A 26 5.06 -4.79 3.13
CA ILE A 26 4.08 -3.98 2.39
C ILE A 26 2.86 -3.77 3.29
N PHE A 27 2.40 -2.53 3.40
CA PHE A 27 1.27 -2.12 4.23
C PHE A 27 0.11 -1.65 3.37
N ALA A 28 -1.09 -1.63 3.93
CA ALA A 28 -2.23 -0.96 3.30
C ALA A 28 -1.92 0.54 3.07
N GLY A 29 -2.24 1.03 1.86
CA GLY A 29 -1.99 2.42 1.45
C GLY A 29 -0.66 2.64 0.72
N ASP A 30 0.23 1.65 0.68
CA ASP A 30 1.43 1.70 -0.15
C ASP A 30 1.08 1.68 -1.66
N LEU A 31 1.87 2.40 -2.45
CA LEU A 31 1.79 2.35 -3.90
C LEU A 31 2.87 1.41 -4.43
N LEU A 32 2.47 0.41 -5.20
CA LEU A 32 3.37 -0.58 -5.80
C LEU A 32 3.60 -0.26 -7.27
N VAL A 33 4.86 -0.30 -7.66
CA VAL A 33 5.29 -0.30 -9.07
C VAL A 33 5.47 -1.74 -9.49
N VAL A 34 4.62 -2.17 -10.42
CA VAL A 34 4.54 -3.56 -10.86
C VAL A 34 5.03 -3.67 -12.28
N ARG A 35 6.08 -4.46 -12.52
CA ARG A 35 6.53 -4.80 -13.86
C ARG A 35 5.57 -5.80 -14.44
N ARG A 36 4.97 -5.46 -15.58
CA ARG A 36 4.10 -6.37 -16.31
C ARG A 36 4.89 -7.64 -16.64
N ALA A 37 4.23 -8.78 -16.46
CA ALA A 37 4.81 -10.04 -16.85
C ALA A 37 5.21 -10.05 -18.33
N ALA A 38 6.45 -10.46 -18.60
CA ALA A 38 6.82 -10.93 -19.92
C ALA A 38 6.20 -12.32 -20.13
N ARG A 39 5.84 -12.67 -21.37
CA ARG A 39 5.46 -14.05 -21.76
C ARG A 39 4.35 -14.65 -20.87
N ASP A 40 3.20 -13.99 -20.81
CA ASP A 40 1.98 -14.53 -20.18
C ASP A 40 2.11 -14.96 -18.70
N GLY A 41 2.93 -14.24 -17.91
CA GLY A 41 3.07 -14.53 -16.48
C GLY A 41 4.18 -15.51 -16.12
N LEU A 42 5.05 -15.86 -17.07
CA LEU A 42 6.15 -16.79 -16.88
C LEU A 42 7.45 -16.11 -16.43
N GLY A 43 8.30 -16.90 -15.77
CA GLY A 43 9.68 -16.51 -15.44
C GLY A 43 9.87 -15.89 -14.06
N TYR A 44 8.92 -16.09 -13.14
CA TYR A 44 9.08 -15.72 -11.73
C TYR A 44 9.59 -16.89 -10.91
N GLU A 45 10.27 -16.57 -9.82
CA GLU A 45 10.95 -17.52 -8.94
C GLU A 45 10.40 -17.48 -7.51
N ALA A 46 10.79 -18.48 -6.72
CA ALA A 46 10.47 -18.49 -5.30
C ALA A 46 11.14 -17.31 -4.58
N GLY A 47 10.37 -16.57 -3.79
CA GLY A 47 10.80 -15.34 -3.13
C GLY A 47 10.22 -14.08 -3.76
N ASP A 48 9.86 -14.11 -5.05
CA ASP A 48 9.30 -12.96 -5.74
C ASP A 48 7.95 -12.56 -5.17
N VAL A 49 7.64 -11.26 -5.21
CA VAL A 49 6.33 -10.73 -4.82
C VAL A 49 5.56 -10.39 -6.08
N ILE A 50 4.43 -11.05 -6.29
CA ILE A 50 3.63 -10.89 -7.50
C ILE A 50 2.27 -10.28 -7.20
N VAL A 51 1.72 -9.62 -8.22
CA VAL A 51 0.32 -9.21 -8.28
C VAL A 51 -0.39 -10.09 -9.28
N TYR A 52 -1.53 -10.66 -8.89
CA TYR A 52 -2.34 -11.54 -9.75
C TYR A 52 -3.82 -11.21 -9.63
N ASP A 53 -4.58 -11.57 -10.65
CA ASP A 53 -6.04 -11.46 -10.63
C ASP A 53 -6.64 -12.53 -9.69
N SER A 54 -7.33 -12.10 -8.63
CA SER A 54 -7.86 -12.97 -7.59
C SER A 54 -9.31 -13.41 -7.80
N SER A 55 -10.06 -12.81 -8.73
CA SER A 55 -11.44 -13.21 -9.01
C SER A 55 -11.79 -13.07 -10.49
N HIS A 56 -12.37 -14.12 -11.06
CA HIS A 56 -12.89 -14.09 -12.43
C HIS A 56 -14.18 -13.27 -12.57
N GLU A 57 -14.90 -13.00 -11.48
CA GLU A 57 -16.22 -12.36 -11.51
C GLU A 57 -16.16 -10.85 -11.29
N LYS A 58 -15.17 -10.37 -10.54
CA LYS A 58 -14.99 -8.94 -10.24
C LYS A 58 -13.52 -8.59 -10.35
N PRO A 59 -13.17 -7.45 -10.98
CA PRO A 59 -11.79 -7.02 -11.10
C PRO A 59 -11.22 -6.80 -9.70
N SER A 60 -10.38 -7.75 -9.27
CA SER A 60 -9.78 -7.81 -7.95
C SER A 60 -8.37 -8.33 -8.11
N ALA A 61 -7.38 -7.60 -7.57
CA ALA A 61 -5.99 -8.00 -7.62
C ALA A 61 -5.48 -8.26 -6.21
N SER A 62 -4.68 -9.31 -6.07
CA SER A 62 -4.04 -9.69 -4.80
C SER A 62 -2.53 -9.64 -4.95
N VAL A 63 -1.85 -9.29 -3.85
CA VAL A 63 -0.38 -9.27 -3.76
C VAL A 63 0.05 -10.40 -2.84
N ARG A 64 0.97 -11.26 -3.29
CA ARG A 64 1.47 -12.42 -2.54
C ARG A 64 2.92 -12.73 -2.88
N ARG A 65 3.61 -13.44 -1.98
CA ARG A 65 4.97 -13.96 -2.24
C ARG A 65 4.90 -15.37 -2.79
N ILE A 66 5.71 -15.67 -3.80
CA ILE A 66 5.88 -17.03 -4.32
C ILE A 66 6.71 -17.83 -3.32
N CYS A 67 6.17 -18.97 -2.88
CA CYS A 67 6.86 -19.94 -2.05
C CYS A 67 7.59 -20.98 -2.89
N THR A 68 6.93 -21.47 -3.93
CA THR A 68 7.46 -22.49 -4.82
C THR A 68 6.78 -22.41 -6.19
N VAL A 69 7.48 -22.91 -7.20
CA VAL A 69 7.01 -22.97 -8.59
C VAL A 69 6.76 -24.44 -8.95
N LEU A 70 5.55 -24.72 -9.43
CA LEU A 70 5.12 -26.04 -9.85
C LEU A 70 4.99 -26.07 -11.37
N HIS A 71 5.47 -27.16 -11.97
CA HIS A 71 5.35 -27.45 -13.39
C HIS A 71 4.64 -28.80 -13.54
N PRO A 72 3.30 -28.86 -13.45
CA PRO A 72 2.56 -30.09 -13.67
C PRO A 72 2.78 -30.63 -15.08
N SER A 73 2.42 -31.90 -15.29
CA SER A 73 2.61 -32.59 -16.57
C SER A 73 1.77 -32.02 -17.73
N ASP A 74 0.81 -31.13 -17.43
CA ASP A 74 0.00 -30.42 -18.42
C ASP A 74 0.76 -29.25 -19.10
N GLY A 75 1.98 -28.95 -18.65
CA GLY A 75 2.83 -27.91 -19.22
C GLY A 75 2.48 -26.50 -18.73
N THR A 76 1.53 -26.34 -17.82
CA THR A 76 1.20 -25.05 -17.21
C THR A 76 2.18 -24.73 -16.09
N THR A 77 2.46 -23.45 -15.85
CA THR A 77 3.23 -23.03 -14.66
C THR A 77 2.26 -22.55 -13.60
N HIS A 78 2.41 -23.08 -12.39
CA HIS A 78 1.64 -22.71 -11.22
C HIS A 78 2.58 -22.16 -10.13
N TYR A 79 2.17 -21.07 -9.50
CA TYR A 79 2.87 -20.46 -8.38
C TYR A 79 2.11 -20.75 -7.10
N VAL A 80 2.77 -21.42 -6.15
CA VAL A 80 2.23 -21.55 -4.79
C VAL A 80 2.61 -20.27 -4.05
N VAL A 81 1.60 -19.56 -3.56
CA VAL A 81 1.79 -18.23 -3.00
C VAL A 81 1.33 -18.15 -1.55
N ARG A 82 1.92 -17.22 -0.80
CA ARG A 82 1.55 -16.93 0.58
C ARG A 82 1.42 -15.45 0.87
N ARG A 83 0.73 -15.19 1.98
CA ARG A 83 0.79 -13.93 2.69
C ARG A 83 2.05 -13.88 3.58
N ASP A 84 2.59 -12.70 3.81
CA ASP A 84 3.73 -12.55 4.72
C ASP A 84 3.25 -12.32 6.18
N ASP A 85 2.00 -11.87 6.39
CA ASP A 85 1.44 -11.60 7.74
C ASP A 85 1.13 -12.87 8.55
N ASP A 86 0.70 -13.94 7.87
CA ASP A 86 0.40 -15.24 8.46
C ASP A 86 1.62 -16.20 8.48
N GLY A 87 2.83 -15.67 8.25
CA GLY A 87 4.09 -16.42 8.37
C GLY A 87 4.36 -17.39 7.21
N LEU A 88 4.45 -18.70 7.50
CA LEU A 88 4.86 -19.73 6.53
C LEU A 88 3.69 -20.48 5.88
N ALA A 89 2.44 -20.16 6.22
CA ALA A 89 1.27 -20.85 5.70
C ALA A 89 1.07 -20.56 4.20
N VAL A 90 0.81 -21.61 3.41
CA VAL A 90 0.41 -21.46 2.01
C VAL A 90 -1.00 -20.88 1.95
N ASP A 91 -1.20 -19.86 1.11
CA ASP A 91 -2.48 -19.18 0.97
C ASP A 91 -3.27 -19.72 -0.24
N SER A 92 -2.62 -19.82 -1.41
CA SER A 92 -3.27 -20.28 -2.65
C SER A 92 -2.28 -20.78 -3.69
N ILE A 93 -2.81 -21.42 -4.74
CA ILE A 93 -2.08 -21.80 -5.96
C ILE A 93 -2.61 -20.94 -7.11
N VAL A 94 -1.71 -20.29 -7.85
CA VAL A 94 -2.03 -19.31 -8.90
C VAL A 94 -1.43 -19.77 -10.22
N GLU A 95 -2.26 -19.92 -11.23
CA GLU A 95 -1.80 -20.19 -12.59
C GLU A 95 -1.07 -18.97 -13.18
N SER A 96 0.02 -19.19 -13.91
CA SER A 96 0.83 -18.15 -14.54
C SER A 96 0.01 -17.14 -15.36
N SER A 97 -0.99 -17.60 -16.10
CA SER A 97 -1.89 -16.77 -16.92
C SER A 97 -2.63 -15.68 -16.13
N ARG A 98 -2.79 -15.85 -14.81
CA ARG A 98 -3.45 -14.88 -13.91
C ARG A 98 -2.48 -13.85 -13.33
N VAL A 99 -1.18 -14.03 -13.52
CA VAL A 99 -0.16 -13.11 -12.97
C VAL A 99 -0.10 -11.84 -13.81
N ILE A 100 -0.36 -10.72 -13.14
CA ILE A 100 -0.31 -9.40 -13.76
C ILE A 100 1.15 -8.94 -13.88
N GLY A 101 1.94 -9.19 -12.84
CA GLY A 101 3.32 -8.72 -12.79
C GLY A 101 4.02 -8.94 -11.45
N GLU A 102 5.31 -8.62 -11.41
CA GLU A 102 6.14 -8.61 -10.21
C GLU A 102 6.24 -7.21 -9.61
N VAL A 103 6.25 -7.13 -8.28
CA VAL A 103 6.47 -5.89 -7.54
C VAL A 103 7.97 -5.57 -7.51
N GLU A 104 8.37 -4.52 -8.21
CA GLU A 104 9.77 -4.08 -8.31
C GLU A 104 10.10 -2.97 -7.31
N ALA A 105 9.12 -2.12 -7.03
CA ALA A 105 9.28 -1.05 -6.08
C ALA A 105 8.01 -0.80 -5.27
N ARG A 106 8.24 -0.36 -4.03
CA ARG A 106 7.23 0.11 -3.09
C ARG A 106 7.49 1.58 -2.79
N LEU A 107 6.49 2.41 -3.03
CA LEU A 107 6.47 3.81 -2.61
C LEU A 107 5.69 3.87 -1.30
N VAL A 108 6.44 4.08 -0.23
CA VAL A 108 5.92 4.09 1.14
C VAL A 108 5.04 5.30 1.34
N ASN A 109 3.84 5.07 1.88
CA ASN A 109 3.01 6.13 2.44
C ASN A 109 2.78 7.28 1.44
N VAL A 110 2.16 6.96 0.30
CA VAL A 110 1.63 7.97 -0.63
C VAL A 110 0.46 8.63 0.08
N GLY A 111 0.80 9.53 1.00
CA GLY A 111 -0.11 10.17 1.92
C GLY A 111 -1.23 10.88 1.16
N ARG A 112 -2.39 10.93 1.82
CA ARG A 112 -3.56 11.74 1.48
C ARG A 112 -3.16 12.98 0.67
N VAL A 113 -3.43 12.97 -0.63
CA VAL A 113 -3.40 14.20 -1.43
C VAL A 113 -4.49 15.09 -0.82
N VAL A 114 -4.08 16.06 0.01
CA VAL A 114 -4.95 17.15 0.40
C VAL A 114 -5.21 17.91 -0.88
N GLY A 115 -6.31 17.58 -1.54
CA GLY A 115 -6.83 18.34 -2.67
C GLY A 115 -7.07 19.75 -2.18
N GLY A 116 -6.09 20.63 -2.42
CA GLY A 116 -6.29 22.06 -2.45
C GLY A 116 -7.29 22.35 -3.56
N SER A 117 -8.56 22.39 -3.18
CA SER A 117 -9.57 23.14 -3.91
C SER A 117 -9.97 24.29 -3.00
N VAL A 118 -9.37 25.45 -3.28
CA VAL A 118 -9.82 26.75 -2.80
C VAL A 118 -11.26 26.92 -3.32
N GLY A 119 -12.21 26.59 -2.45
CA GLY A 119 -13.65 26.62 -2.72
C GLY A 119 -14.42 26.94 -1.45
N ARG A 120 -14.44 28.23 -1.12
CA ARG A 120 -15.13 28.94 -0.03
C ARG A 120 -16.42 28.27 0.47
N SER A 121 -16.38 27.63 1.65
CA SER A 121 -17.60 27.38 2.44
C SER A 121 -17.83 28.53 3.42
N LYS A 122 -18.78 29.41 3.10
CA LYS A 122 -19.32 30.44 4.02
C LYS A 122 -20.29 29.79 5.02
N ARG A 123 -19.82 28.82 5.82
CA ARG A 123 -20.55 28.39 7.02
C ARG A 123 -19.65 28.55 8.24
N SER A 124 -19.81 29.74 8.79
CA SER A 124 -19.57 30.12 10.17
C SER A 124 -19.75 28.93 11.13
N LEU A 125 -18.64 28.54 11.77
CA LEU A 125 -18.69 28.03 13.13
C LEU A 125 -18.04 29.09 14.01
N SER A 126 -18.78 30.19 14.16
CA SER A 126 -18.66 31.04 15.34
C SER A 126 -18.97 30.17 16.56
N ARG A 127 -18.22 30.39 17.64
CA ARG A 127 -18.29 29.73 18.96
C ARG A 127 -17.70 28.33 19.05
N LEU A 128 -16.41 28.30 19.32
CA LEU A 128 -15.92 27.54 20.46
C LEU A 128 -15.13 28.48 21.36
N GLU A 129 -15.81 28.98 22.38
CA GLU A 129 -15.21 29.47 23.62
C GLU A 129 -16.24 29.20 24.75
N PRO A 130 -15.84 29.01 26.03
CA PRO A 130 -14.46 28.92 26.55
C PRO A 130 -14.21 27.90 27.72
N ALA A 131 -12.91 27.76 28.03
CA ALA A 131 -12.27 27.73 29.37
C ALA A 131 -12.33 26.46 30.26
N PRO A 132 -11.43 26.31 31.28
CA PRO A 132 -10.35 27.22 31.74
C PRO A 132 -8.95 26.60 31.86
N ASN A 133 -7.94 27.46 31.61
CA ASN A 133 -6.56 27.27 32.07
C ASN A 133 -6.49 27.38 33.60
N THR A 134 -5.96 26.34 34.24
CA THR A 134 -5.57 26.33 35.66
C THR A 134 -4.29 25.50 35.72
N ARG A 135 -3.09 25.93 36.17
CA ARG A 135 -2.57 27.12 36.85
C ARG A 135 -1.05 27.07 36.62
N GLN A 136 -0.42 28.14 36.17
CA GLN A 136 0.98 28.43 36.48
C GLN A 136 1.16 29.94 36.55
N THR A 137 1.28 30.45 37.77
CA THR A 137 2.12 31.62 38.07
C THR A 137 2.41 31.65 39.56
N ALA A 138 3.70 31.78 39.86
CA ALA A 138 4.27 31.90 41.18
C ALA A 138 4.41 33.38 41.58
N LEU A 139 4.10 33.68 42.85
CA LEU A 139 4.67 34.70 43.77
C LEU A 139 4.51 36.21 43.40
N PRO A 140 4.76 37.20 44.30
CA PRO A 140 5.10 37.17 45.75
C PRO A 140 4.28 38.15 46.65
N GLY A 141 4.49 38.08 47.98
CA GLY A 141 4.56 39.28 48.84
C GLY A 141 3.47 39.52 49.91
N GLY A 142 3.88 39.40 51.19
CA GLY A 142 3.38 40.12 52.41
C GLY A 142 1.91 39.93 52.81
N TRP A 143 1.47 39.97 54.07
CA TRP A 143 1.92 40.69 55.27
C TRP A 143 1.48 39.95 56.55
N SER A 144 2.29 40.11 57.60
CA SER A 144 2.06 40.11 59.07
C SER A 144 0.71 39.70 59.69
N ASN A 145 0.84 38.87 60.74
CA ASN A 145 0.25 38.87 62.10
C ASN A 145 -1.10 39.55 62.37
N VAL A 146 -1.95 38.92 63.19
CA VAL A 146 -2.33 39.34 64.57
C VAL A 146 -3.06 38.16 65.26
N ASP A 147 -2.61 37.87 66.49
CA ASP A 147 -3.15 37.10 67.64
C ASP A 147 -3.60 35.64 67.51
#